data_AF-A0A2E7HD51-F1
#
_entry.id   AF-A0A2E7HD51-F1
#
_cell.length_a   1.000
_cell.length_b   1.000
_cell.length_c   1.000
_cell.angle_alpha   90.00
_cell.angle_beta   90.00
_cell.angle_gamma   90.00
#
_symmetry.space_group_name_H-M   'P 1'
#
loop_
_entity.id
_entity.type
_entity.pdbx_description
1 polymer ?
#
loop_
_entity_poly.entity_id
_entity_poly.type
_entity_poly.pdbx_seq_one_letter_code
_entity_poly.pdbx_strand_id
1 'polypeptide(L)'
;MSVTLKDKAATFRALHEARETFVMPNAWNAGSARLLEGLGFKVLATTSAGINYANGLPDGPDAAPYDLTKALDAARGEATREERQKVDIASLVRSLVDDLADAGEEVSYAGPDRLATSCRPVVLRRAIANLIQNTLRYAGSAEVSLAADDTEITLEVADRGPGIPEDRREATFRPFMRGDPSRNRETDGTGLGLAITRSNLRAHGGDVAFDDREGGGLIVRAAWPRQGD
;
A
#
# COMPACT_ATOMS: atom_id res chain seq x y z
N MET A 1 24.65 20.16 -21.71
CA MET A 1 25.23 20.64 -20.43
C MET A 1 24.47 19.97 -19.30
N SER A 2 25.14 19.38 -18.31
CA SER A 2 24.44 18.75 -17.18
C SER A 2 24.01 19.82 -16.18
N VAL A 3 22.74 19.78 -15.81
CA VAL A 3 22.17 20.72 -14.82
C VAL A 3 22.67 20.31 -13.44
N THR A 4 23.30 21.24 -12.72
CA THR A 4 23.86 20.96 -11.39
C THR A 4 22.75 20.86 -10.34
N LEU A 5 23.05 20.24 -9.19
CA LEU A 5 22.09 20.15 -8.08
C LEU A 5 21.68 21.53 -7.57
N LYS A 6 22.60 22.49 -7.62
CA LYS A 6 22.39 23.87 -7.21
C LYS A 6 21.43 24.60 -8.16
N ASP A 7 21.56 24.34 -9.46
CA ASP A 7 20.65 24.90 -10.48
C ASP A 7 19.24 24.33 -10.30
N LYS A 8 19.11 23.02 -10.05
CA LYS A 8 17.82 22.38 -9.75
C LYS A 8 17.17 22.97 -8.49
N ALA A 9 17.95 23.19 -7.44
CA ALA A 9 17.45 23.78 -6.19
C ALA A 9 17.00 25.24 -6.37
N ALA A 10 17.72 26.03 -7.17
CA ALA A 10 17.34 27.40 -7.49
C ALA A 10 16.06 27.45 -8.32
N THR A 11 15.92 26.59 -9.33
CA THR A 11 14.69 26.47 -10.13
C THR A 11 13.50 26.01 -9.29
N PHE A 12 13.71 25.05 -8.39
CA PHE A 12 12.67 24.58 -7.47
C PHE A 12 12.18 25.70 -6.55
N ARG A 13 13.11 26.49 -5.98
CA ARG A 13 12.77 27.63 -5.12
C ARG A 13 12.04 28.73 -5.88
N ALA A 14 12.46 29.04 -7.11
CA ALA A 14 11.80 30.06 -7.94
C ALA A 14 10.37 29.66 -8.35
N LEU A 15 10.12 28.39 -8.66
CA LEU A 15 8.77 27.86 -8.91
C LEU A 15 7.89 27.91 -7.66
N HIS A 16 8.49 27.83 -6.48
CA HIS A 16 7.81 27.80 -5.18
C HIS A 16 7.48 29.20 -4.63
N GLU A 17 8.31 30.20 -4.92
CA GLU A 17 8.10 31.60 -4.52
C GLU A 17 7.16 32.35 -5.47
N ALA A 18 6.80 31.75 -6.61
CA ALA A 18 5.81 32.29 -7.52
C ALA A 18 4.42 32.31 -6.86
N ARG A 19 3.60 33.33 -7.18
CA ARG A 19 2.23 33.47 -6.64
C ARG A 19 1.22 32.47 -7.22
N GLU A 20 1.67 31.52 -8.02
CA GLU A 20 0.86 30.50 -8.69
C GLU A 20 1.06 29.13 -8.03
N THR A 21 0.05 28.26 -8.13
CA THR A 21 0.00 26.95 -7.49
C THR A 21 1.21 26.08 -7.83
N PHE A 22 1.99 25.70 -6.81
CA PHE A 22 3.11 24.77 -6.95
C PHE A 22 2.61 23.32 -6.91
N VAL A 23 2.62 22.65 -8.07
CA VAL A 23 2.29 21.22 -8.19
C VAL A 23 3.55 20.42 -7.89
N MET A 24 3.58 19.68 -6.77
CA MET A 24 4.69 18.81 -6.44
C MET A 24 4.47 17.44 -7.09
N PRO A 25 5.26 17.04 -8.10
CA PRO A 25 5.10 15.71 -8.68
C PRO A 25 5.52 14.67 -7.65
N ASN A 26 4.62 13.76 -7.33
CA ASN A 26 4.90 12.53 -6.57
C ASN A 26 5.28 12.76 -5.10
N ALA A 27 4.36 13.29 -4.29
CA ALA A 27 4.50 13.24 -2.83
C ALA A 27 4.26 11.79 -2.37
N TRP A 28 5.32 11.07 -1.97
CA TRP A 28 5.28 9.62 -1.75
C TRP A 28 4.38 9.13 -0.61
N ASN A 29 3.75 10.00 0.18
CA ASN A 29 2.64 9.65 1.08
C ASN A 29 1.99 10.91 1.71
N ALA A 30 0.89 10.71 2.43
CA ALA A 30 0.15 11.76 3.14
C ALA A 30 0.95 12.41 4.29
N GLY A 31 1.93 11.71 4.86
CA GLY A 31 2.80 12.25 5.93
C GLY A 31 3.64 13.42 5.43
N SER A 32 4.27 13.26 4.26
CA SER A 32 5.03 14.33 3.61
C SER A 32 4.16 15.54 3.27
N ALA A 33 2.91 15.32 2.86
CA ALA A 33 1.98 16.41 2.56
C ALA A 33 1.58 17.19 3.83
N ARG A 34 1.28 16.49 4.94
CA ARG A 34 0.94 17.11 6.23
C ARG A 34 2.09 17.88 6.86
N LEU A 35 3.32 17.37 6.74
CA LEU A 35 4.52 18.10 7.18
C LEU A 35 4.64 19.43 6.45
N LEU A 36 4.41 19.43 5.13
CA LEU A 36 4.50 20.63 4.32
C LEU A 36 3.34 21.60 4.62
N GLU A 37 2.13 21.11 4.79
CA GLU A 37 1.00 21.94 5.23
C GLU A 37 1.28 22.60 6.59
N GLY A 38 1.84 21.85 7.55
CA GLY A 38 2.25 22.37 8.86
C GLY A 38 3.34 23.43 8.81
N LEU A 39 4.12 23.48 7.73
CA LEU A 39 5.11 24.53 7.45
C LEU A 39 4.51 25.74 6.71
N GLY A 40 3.19 25.78 6.52
CA GLY A 40 2.47 26.89 5.89
C GLY A 40 2.35 26.78 4.37
N PHE A 41 2.70 25.64 3.78
CA PHE A 41 2.60 25.43 2.33
C PHE A 41 1.18 25.04 1.91
N LYS A 42 0.69 25.58 0.78
CA LYS A 42 -0.49 25.05 0.08
C LYS A 42 -0.03 23.99 -0.91
N VAL A 43 -0.28 22.71 -0.61
CA VAL A 43 0.22 21.58 -1.42
C VAL A 43 -0.94 20.89 -2.15
N LEU A 44 -0.78 20.69 -3.47
CA LEU A 44 -1.53 19.70 -4.25
C LEU A 44 -0.63 18.46 -4.42
N ALA A 45 -0.97 17.38 -3.72
CA ALA A 45 -0.28 16.10 -3.85
C ALA A 45 -0.87 15.36 -5.06
N THR A 46 -0.14 15.32 -6.18
CA THR A 46 -0.54 14.51 -7.33
C THR A 46 0.27 13.22 -7.34
N THR A 47 -0.40 12.10 -7.61
CA THR A 47 0.28 10.86 -7.99
C THR A 47 0.39 10.82 -9.51
N SER A 48 1.34 10.07 -10.06
CA SER A 48 1.49 9.88 -11.51
C SER A 48 0.27 9.25 -12.20
N ALA A 49 -0.76 8.84 -11.44
CA ALA A 49 -1.97 8.21 -11.91
C ALA A 49 -3.27 9.01 -11.60
N GLY A 50 -3.19 10.18 -10.97
CA GLY A 50 -4.37 11.00 -10.62
C GLY A 50 -5.22 10.45 -9.47
N ILE A 51 -4.63 9.59 -8.63
CA ILE A 51 -5.30 8.90 -7.50
C ILE A 51 -4.33 8.80 -6.33
N ASN A 52 -4.71 9.29 -5.14
CA ASN A 52 -3.96 9.00 -3.92
C ASN A 52 -4.10 7.51 -3.60
N TYR A 53 -3.15 6.64 -3.97
CA TYR A 53 -3.32 5.19 -3.82
C TYR A 53 -3.44 4.66 -2.38
N ALA A 54 -3.10 5.47 -1.37
CA ALA A 54 -3.33 5.11 0.03
C ALA A 54 -4.79 5.31 0.46
N ASN A 55 -5.52 6.25 -0.17
CA ASN A 55 -6.87 6.67 0.24
C ASN A 55 -7.92 6.56 -0.89
N GLY A 56 -7.47 6.44 -2.12
CA GLY A 56 -8.17 6.36 -3.39
C GLY A 56 -8.95 7.61 -3.84
N LEU A 57 -8.76 8.76 -3.18
CA LEU A 57 -9.47 9.98 -3.58
C LEU A 57 -8.97 10.49 -4.96
N PRO A 58 -9.88 10.96 -5.82
CA PRO A 58 -9.50 11.71 -7.03
C PRO A 58 -8.93 13.08 -6.65
N ASP A 59 -8.03 13.59 -7.49
CA ASP A 59 -7.30 14.84 -7.24
C ASP A 59 -8.17 16.12 -7.27
N GLY A 60 -9.49 16.00 -7.49
CA GLY A 60 -10.44 17.12 -7.44
C GLY A 60 -11.92 16.75 -7.62
N PRO A 61 -12.85 17.67 -7.30
CA PRO A 61 -14.31 17.44 -7.31
C PRO A 61 -14.90 17.29 -8.71
N ASP A 62 -14.21 17.73 -9.76
CA ASP A 62 -14.64 17.66 -11.17
C ASP A 62 -13.95 16.52 -11.95
N ALA A 63 -13.21 15.65 -11.27
CA ALA A 63 -12.61 14.48 -11.91
C ALA A 63 -13.72 13.50 -12.34
N ALA A 64 -13.79 13.20 -13.64
CA ALA A 64 -14.78 12.26 -14.17
C ALA A 64 -14.76 10.93 -13.40
N PRO A 65 -15.93 10.31 -13.10
CA PRO A 65 -15.97 9.01 -12.44
C PRO A 65 -15.12 8.02 -13.23
N TYR A 66 -14.07 7.53 -12.57
CA TYR A 66 -12.99 6.81 -13.20
C TYR A 66 -13.48 5.47 -13.76
N ASP A 67 -13.07 5.12 -14.99
CA ASP A 67 -13.30 3.81 -15.58
C ASP A 67 -12.46 2.75 -14.84
N LEU A 68 -13.11 1.96 -13.99
CA LEU A 68 -12.52 0.91 -13.16
C LEU A 68 -11.56 0.01 -13.91
N THR A 69 -11.95 -0.34 -15.13
CA THR A 69 -11.22 -1.26 -15.99
C THR A 69 -9.82 -0.68 -16.22
N LYS A 70 -9.72 0.63 -16.46
CA LYS A 70 -8.44 1.31 -16.67
C LYS A 70 -7.58 1.43 -15.41
N ALA A 71 -8.16 1.58 -14.22
CA ALA A 71 -7.37 1.65 -12.97
C ALA A 71 -6.80 0.26 -12.62
N LEU A 72 -7.62 -0.77 -12.77
CA LEU A 72 -7.21 -2.16 -12.57
C LEU A 72 -6.26 -2.62 -13.67
N ASP A 73 -6.47 -2.21 -14.92
CA ASP A 73 -5.57 -2.47 -16.05
C ASP A 73 -4.28 -1.66 -15.94
N ALA A 74 -4.29 -0.46 -15.37
CA ALA A 74 -3.10 0.30 -15.06
C ALA A 74 -2.31 -0.36 -13.93
N ALA A 75 -2.96 -0.77 -12.84
CA ALA A 75 -2.29 -1.50 -11.75
C ALA A 75 -1.76 -2.87 -12.22
N ARG A 76 -2.53 -3.61 -13.04
CA ARG A 76 -2.07 -4.85 -13.70
C ARG A 76 -0.96 -4.59 -14.71
N GLY A 77 -1.07 -3.51 -15.48
CA GLY A 77 -0.10 -3.07 -16.49
C GLY A 77 1.22 -2.67 -15.86
N GLU A 78 1.19 -1.95 -14.74
CA GLU A 78 2.37 -1.64 -13.91
C GLU A 78 2.95 -2.93 -13.30
N ALA A 79 2.11 -3.82 -12.77
CA ALA A 79 2.53 -5.10 -12.21
C ALA A 79 3.13 -6.07 -13.24
N THR A 80 2.85 -5.89 -14.53
CA THR A 80 3.40 -6.71 -15.61
C THR A 80 4.60 -6.05 -16.29
N ARG A 81 4.72 -4.73 -16.22
CA ARG A 81 5.87 -3.96 -16.74
C ARG A 81 7.07 -3.96 -15.81
N GLU A 82 6.87 -4.07 -14.50
CA GLU A 82 7.99 -4.17 -13.56
C GLU A 82 8.75 -5.49 -13.79
N GLU A 83 10.07 -5.36 -13.98
CA GLU A 83 10.97 -6.50 -14.12
C GLU A 83 11.15 -7.22 -12.78
N ARG A 84 11.34 -8.54 -12.84
CA ARG A 84 11.67 -9.30 -11.64
C ARG A 84 13.11 -9.05 -11.23
N GLN A 85 13.33 -8.90 -9.94
CA GLN A 85 14.62 -8.64 -9.33
C GLN A 85 14.79 -9.52 -8.09
N LYS A 86 16.03 -9.86 -7.76
CA LYS A 86 16.36 -10.55 -6.51
C LYS A 86 16.27 -9.57 -5.36
N VAL A 87 15.36 -9.84 -4.44
CA VAL A 87 15.06 -8.96 -3.31
C VAL A 87 15.01 -9.80 -2.04
N ASP A 88 15.57 -9.26 -0.96
CA ASP A 88 15.34 -9.79 0.38
C ASP A 88 14.01 -9.28 0.91
N ILE A 89 12.98 -10.13 0.82
CA ILE A 89 11.62 -9.80 1.23
C ILE A 89 11.54 -9.60 2.74
N ALA A 90 12.34 -10.32 3.52
CA ALA A 90 12.36 -10.13 4.97
C ALA A 90 12.81 -8.71 5.32
N SER A 91 13.86 -8.21 4.67
CA SER A 91 14.31 -6.82 4.84
C SER A 91 13.26 -5.80 4.39
N LEU A 92 12.54 -6.07 3.29
CA LEU A 92 11.45 -5.22 2.81
C LEU A 92 10.29 -5.14 3.81
N VAL A 93 9.84 -6.29 4.34
CA VAL A 93 8.75 -6.35 5.32
C VAL A 93 9.15 -5.66 6.62
N ARG A 94 10.35 -5.94 7.14
CA ARG A 94 10.88 -5.27 8.33
C ARG A 94 10.93 -3.75 8.15
N SER A 95 11.47 -3.26 7.04
CA SER A 95 11.49 -1.82 6.77
C SER A 95 10.09 -1.19 6.79
N LEU A 96 9.06 -1.88 6.29
CA LEU A 96 7.69 -1.37 6.36
C LEU A 96 7.15 -1.35 7.80
N VAL A 97 7.46 -2.39 8.58
CA VAL A 97 7.06 -2.49 9.99
C VAL A 97 7.78 -1.44 10.83
N ASP A 98 9.09 -1.27 10.64
CA ASP A 98 9.92 -0.27 11.32
C ASP A 98 9.42 1.16 11.02
N ASP A 99 9.16 1.48 9.74
CA ASP A 99 8.61 2.79 9.33
C ASP A 99 7.28 3.12 10.04
N LEU A 100 6.42 2.11 10.24
CA LEU A 100 5.12 2.26 10.90
C LEU A 100 5.26 2.33 12.42
N ALA A 101 6.13 1.51 13.01
CA ALA A 101 6.43 1.55 14.44
C ALA A 101 7.04 2.90 14.85
N ASP A 102 7.95 3.44 14.03
CA ASP A 102 8.53 4.78 14.23
C ASP A 102 7.47 5.90 14.13
N ALA A 103 6.40 5.66 13.36
CA ALA A 103 5.24 6.56 13.29
C ALA A 103 4.26 6.40 14.48
N GLY A 104 4.53 5.47 15.41
CA GLY A 104 3.73 5.22 16.60
C GLY A 104 2.61 4.20 16.43
N GLU A 105 2.56 3.47 15.33
CA GLU A 105 1.59 2.40 15.10
C GLU A 105 1.94 1.14 15.92
N GLU A 106 0.94 0.42 16.41
CA GLU A 106 1.14 -0.84 17.14
C GLU A 106 1.34 -2.00 16.15
N VAL A 107 2.57 -2.16 15.67
CA VAL A 107 2.93 -3.18 14.68
C VAL A 107 4.17 -3.97 15.09
N SER A 108 4.21 -5.26 14.76
CA SER A 108 5.37 -6.12 15.02
C SER A 108 5.68 -7.06 13.85
N TYR A 109 6.92 -7.54 13.77
CA TYR A 109 7.37 -8.51 12.78
C TYR A 109 7.92 -9.77 13.46
N ALA A 110 7.50 -10.94 12.96
CA ALA A 110 8.04 -12.24 13.33
C ALA A 110 8.37 -13.05 12.07
N GLY A 111 9.64 -13.40 11.86
CA GLY A 111 10.04 -14.14 10.68
C GLY A 111 11.56 -14.23 10.54
N PRO A 112 12.07 -14.71 9.40
CA PRO A 112 13.51 -14.80 9.17
C PRO A 112 14.17 -13.42 9.08
N ASP A 113 15.46 -13.36 9.37
CA ASP A 113 16.29 -12.15 9.14
C ASP A 113 16.55 -11.92 7.65
N ARG A 114 16.55 -12.98 6.84
CA ARG A 114 16.80 -12.91 5.41
C ARG A 114 15.96 -13.94 4.66
N LEU A 115 15.25 -13.47 3.64
CA LEU A 115 14.49 -14.31 2.71
C LEU A 115 14.57 -13.72 1.31
N ALA A 116 15.56 -14.19 0.53
CA ALA A 116 15.75 -13.76 -0.85
C ALA A 116 14.83 -14.54 -1.80
N THR A 117 14.18 -13.81 -2.72
CA THR A 117 13.39 -14.39 -3.82
C THR A 117 13.42 -13.44 -5.02
N SER A 118 13.15 -13.99 -6.21
CA SER A 118 12.90 -13.18 -7.40
C SER A 118 11.44 -12.70 -7.41
N CYS A 119 11.23 -11.38 -7.36
CA CYS A 119 9.89 -10.76 -7.35
C CYS A 119 9.88 -9.40 -8.06
N ARG A 120 8.72 -8.76 -8.15
CA ARG A 120 8.58 -7.37 -8.58
C ARG A 120 8.50 -6.46 -7.35
N PRO A 121 9.62 -5.86 -6.88
CA PRO A 121 9.72 -5.24 -5.57
C PRO A 121 8.68 -4.15 -5.30
N VAL A 122 8.44 -3.25 -6.25
CA VAL A 122 7.52 -2.11 -6.07
C VAL A 122 6.10 -2.62 -5.91
N VAL A 123 5.68 -3.54 -6.78
CA VAL A 123 4.34 -4.14 -6.77
C VAL A 123 4.11 -4.94 -5.49
N LEU A 124 5.08 -5.76 -5.09
CA LEU A 124 4.97 -6.58 -3.89
C LEU A 124 5.00 -5.73 -2.61
N ARG A 125 5.90 -4.74 -2.52
CA ARG A 125 5.94 -3.78 -1.40
C ARG A 125 4.60 -3.09 -1.21
N ARG A 126 3.98 -2.65 -2.30
CA ARG A 126 2.68 -1.99 -2.27
C ARG A 126 1.57 -2.92 -1.79
N ALA A 127 1.57 -4.17 -2.24
CA ALA A 127 0.60 -5.17 -1.80
C ALA A 127 0.70 -5.40 -0.29
N ILE A 128 1.92 -5.62 0.21
CA ILE A 128 2.24 -5.85 1.63
C ILE A 128 1.87 -4.64 2.49
N ALA A 129 2.31 -3.44 2.10
CA ALA A 129 2.01 -2.21 2.82
C ALA A 129 0.49 -2.00 2.94
N ASN A 130 -0.27 -2.26 1.88
CA ASN A 130 -1.72 -2.14 1.93
C ASN A 130 -2.39 -3.18 2.83
N LEU A 131 -1.83 -4.39 2.98
CA LEU A 131 -2.34 -5.36 3.96
C LEU A 131 -2.16 -4.83 5.39
N ILE A 132 -0.92 -4.46 5.74
CA ILE A 132 -0.57 -3.98 7.08
C ILE A 132 -1.38 -2.73 7.43
N GLN A 133 -1.46 -1.76 6.52
CA GLN A 133 -2.22 -0.51 6.75
C GLN A 133 -3.72 -0.73 6.88
N ASN A 134 -4.30 -1.68 6.12
CA ASN A 134 -5.71 -2.01 6.31
C ASN A 134 -5.93 -2.63 7.68
N THR A 135 -5.07 -3.56 8.10
CA THR A 135 -5.15 -4.17 9.42
C THR A 135 -5.08 -3.11 10.54
N LEU A 136 -4.06 -2.24 10.52
CA LEU A 136 -3.92 -1.15 11.49
C LEU A 136 -5.14 -0.23 11.52
N ARG A 137 -5.66 0.14 10.33
CA ARG A 137 -6.83 1.01 10.21
C ARG A 137 -8.10 0.44 10.85
N TYR A 138 -8.32 -0.87 10.75
CA TYR A 138 -9.56 -1.50 11.22
C TYR A 138 -9.46 -2.12 12.61
N ALA A 139 -8.26 -2.47 13.06
CA ALA A 139 -8.04 -3.20 14.31
C ALA A 139 -7.14 -2.46 15.32
N GLY A 140 -6.42 -1.42 14.90
CA GLY A 140 -5.52 -0.63 15.76
C GLY A 140 -4.15 -1.25 15.99
N SER A 141 -3.99 -2.56 15.77
CA SER A 141 -2.70 -3.25 15.86
C SER A 141 -2.54 -4.33 14.79
N ALA A 142 -1.28 -4.66 14.46
CA ALA A 142 -0.93 -5.66 13.46
C ALA A 142 0.28 -6.51 13.87
N GLU A 143 0.13 -7.82 13.84
CA GLU A 143 1.21 -8.80 14.00
C GLU A 143 1.54 -9.39 12.63
N VAL A 144 2.69 -9.01 12.09
CA VAL A 144 3.13 -9.44 10.75
C VAL A 144 4.04 -10.65 10.90
N SER A 145 3.66 -11.79 10.31
CA SER A 145 4.51 -12.97 10.24
C SER A 145 4.94 -13.28 8.81
N LEU A 146 6.19 -13.71 8.63
CA LEU A 146 6.72 -14.13 7.35
C LEU A 146 7.37 -15.51 7.49
N ALA A 147 6.92 -16.44 6.67
CA ALA A 147 7.46 -17.80 6.58
C ALA A 147 7.67 -18.19 5.11
N ALA A 148 8.53 -19.18 4.89
CA ALA A 148 8.70 -19.77 3.58
C ALA A 148 9.13 -21.23 3.70
N ASP A 149 8.67 -22.05 2.76
CA ASP A 149 9.24 -23.36 2.47
C ASP A 149 10.05 -23.29 1.16
N ASP A 150 10.32 -24.45 0.55
CA ASP A 150 11.07 -24.53 -0.71
C ASP A 150 10.28 -24.01 -1.92
N THR A 151 8.96 -23.94 -1.81
CA THR A 151 8.02 -23.70 -2.93
C THR A 151 7.17 -22.44 -2.76
N GLU A 152 6.92 -22.01 -1.53
CA GLU A 152 5.97 -20.94 -1.22
C GLU A 152 6.52 -19.98 -0.14
N ILE A 153 6.16 -18.71 -0.27
CA ILE A 153 6.31 -17.69 0.76
C ILE A 153 4.92 -17.35 1.28
N THR A 154 4.76 -17.34 2.60
CA THR A 154 3.53 -16.97 3.29
C THR A 154 3.79 -15.74 4.16
N LEU A 155 3.00 -14.70 3.95
CA LEU A 155 2.91 -13.53 4.81
C LEU A 155 1.54 -13.54 5.49
N GLU A 156 1.53 -13.45 6.81
CA GLU A 156 0.30 -13.26 7.57
C GLU A 156 0.31 -11.90 8.25
N VAL A 157 -0.83 -11.22 8.24
CA VAL A 157 -1.05 -10.00 9.02
C VAL A 157 -2.24 -10.28 9.93
N ALA A 158 -1.97 -10.47 11.22
CA ALA A 158 -2.95 -10.84 12.21
C ALA A 158 -3.34 -9.65 13.10
N ASP A 159 -4.58 -9.60 13.54
CA ASP A 159 -5.09 -8.56 14.43
C ASP A 159 -6.01 -9.09 15.53
N ARG A 160 -6.48 -8.19 16.40
CA ARG A 160 -7.47 -8.45 17.45
C ARG A 160 -8.73 -7.59 17.27
N GLY A 161 -8.98 -7.16 16.05
CA GLY A 161 -10.11 -6.34 15.66
C GLY A 161 -11.42 -7.14 15.57
N PRO A 162 -12.49 -6.51 15.05
CA PRO A 162 -13.83 -7.10 15.00
C PRO A 162 -13.97 -8.27 14.01
N GLY A 163 -12.96 -8.54 13.19
CA GLY A 163 -12.99 -9.55 12.13
C GLY A 163 -13.91 -9.19 10.95
N ILE A 164 -13.98 -10.11 9.99
CA ILE A 164 -14.88 -10.04 8.83
C ILE A 164 -15.73 -11.30 8.79
N PRO A 165 -17.08 -11.19 8.78
CA PRO A 165 -17.97 -12.33 8.59
C PRO A 165 -17.58 -13.14 7.34
N GLU A 166 -17.61 -14.47 7.46
CA GLU A 166 -17.13 -15.38 6.41
C GLU A 166 -17.80 -15.13 5.05
N ASP A 167 -19.12 -14.89 5.07
CA ASP A 167 -19.95 -14.58 3.89
C ASP A 167 -19.56 -13.25 3.20
N ARG A 168 -18.86 -12.37 3.91
CA ARG A 168 -18.38 -11.08 3.41
C ARG A 168 -16.91 -11.06 3.00
N ARG A 169 -16.12 -12.09 3.34
CA ARG A 169 -14.68 -12.15 3.06
C ARG A 169 -14.36 -11.99 1.58
N GLU A 170 -14.96 -12.83 0.73
CA GLU A 170 -14.70 -12.79 -0.72
C GLU A 170 -15.19 -11.49 -1.37
N ALA A 171 -16.31 -10.94 -0.88
CA ALA A 171 -16.83 -9.67 -1.36
C ALA A 171 -15.90 -8.49 -1.02
N THR A 172 -15.10 -8.59 0.04
CA THR A 172 -14.16 -7.54 0.48
C THR A 172 -12.99 -7.35 -0.50
N PHE A 173 -12.72 -8.33 -1.36
CA PHE A 173 -11.76 -8.20 -2.46
C PHE A 173 -12.36 -7.57 -3.73
N ARG A 174 -13.67 -7.29 -3.75
CA ARG A 174 -14.30 -6.61 -4.90
C ARG A 174 -14.05 -5.10 -4.80
N PRO A 175 -13.78 -4.43 -5.93
CA PRO A 175 -13.65 -2.98 -5.97
C PRO A 175 -14.84 -2.26 -5.30
N PHE A 176 -14.56 -1.21 -4.52
CA PHE A 176 -15.55 -0.34 -3.86
C PHE A 176 -16.42 -0.99 -2.78
N MET A 177 -16.17 -2.25 -2.44
CA MET A 177 -16.86 -2.87 -1.31
C MET A 177 -16.27 -2.34 0.00
N ARG A 178 -17.10 -1.60 0.75
CA ARG A 178 -16.85 -1.29 2.15
C ARG A 178 -17.59 -2.32 3.02
N GLY A 179 -16.97 -2.70 4.13
CA GLY A 179 -17.71 -3.33 5.24
C GLY A 179 -18.83 -2.39 5.73
N ASP A 180 -19.84 -2.97 6.36
CA ASP A 180 -21.11 -2.34 6.78
C ASP A 180 -21.08 -0.79 6.92
N PRO A 181 -21.91 -0.03 6.18
CA PRO A 181 -21.89 1.44 6.20
C PRO A 181 -22.24 2.06 7.56
N SER A 182 -22.78 1.26 8.48
CA SER A 182 -23.10 1.67 9.85
C SER A 182 -21.87 1.78 10.77
N ARG A 183 -20.73 1.20 10.40
CA ARG A 183 -19.61 0.97 11.34
C ARG A 183 -18.43 1.93 11.25
N ASN A 184 -18.35 2.86 10.30
CA ASN A 184 -17.37 3.96 10.37
C ASN A 184 -17.71 5.07 9.37
N ARG A 185 -18.19 6.20 9.88
CA ARG A 185 -18.38 7.44 9.10
C ARG A 185 -17.06 8.19 8.83
N GLU A 186 -15.93 7.72 9.36
CA GLU A 186 -14.62 8.39 9.30
C GLU A 186 -13.50 7.59 8.61
N THR A 187 -13.74 6.36 8.14
CA THR A 187 -12.71 5.61 7.40
C THR A 187 -12.65 6.06 5.94
N ASP A 188 -11.78 7.03 5.67
CA ASP A 188 -11.40 7.49 4.33
C ASP A 188 -10.67 6.38 3.55
N GLY A 189 -11.40 5.65 2.71
CA GLY A 189 -10.81 4.68 1.77
C GLY A 189 -11.76 4.29 0.65
N THR A 190 -11.28 4.17 -0.58
CA THR A 190 -12.12 3.82 -1.74
C THR A 190 -12.62 2.39 -1.80
N GLY A 191 -12.14 1.49 -0.93
CA GLY A 191 -12.41 0.06 -1.07
C GLY A 191 -11.69 -0.56 -2.28
N LEU A 192 -10.65 0.08 -2.82
CA LEU A 192 -9.84 -0.46 -3.91
C LEU A 192 -8.61 -1.23 -3.42
N GLY A 193 -8.14 -0.95 -2.21
CA GLY A 193 -6.85 -1.46 -1.71
C GLY A 193 -6.72 -2.97 -1.83
N LEU A 194 -7.67 -3.71 -1.26
CA LEU A 194 -7.62 -5.18 -1.26
C LEU A 194 -7.83 -5.80 -2.65
N ALA A 195 -8.64 -5.18 -3.52
CA ALA A 195 -8.77 -5.60 -4.91
C ALA A 195 -7.45 -5.48 -5.68
N ILE A 196 -6.73 -4.38 -5.48
CA ILE A 196 -5.40 -4.15 -6.08
C ILE A 196 -4.37 -5.10 -5.48
N THR A 197 -4.34 -5.27 -4.14
CA THR A 197 -3.45 -6.22 -3.47
C THR A 197 -3.63 -7.62 -4.03
N ARG A 198 -4.87 -8.10 -4.15
CA ARG A 198 -5.16 -9.41 -4.71
C ARG A 198 -4.68 -9.53 -6.15
N SER A 199 -4.91 -8.51 -6.98
CA SER A 199 -4.41 -8.50 -8.36
C SER A 199 -2.87 -8.54 -8.42
N ASN A 200 -2.18 -7.81 -7.53
CA ASN A 200 -0.72 -7.77 -7.46
C ASN A 200 -0.12 -9.11 -7.01
N LEU A 201 -0.75 -9.77 -6.03
CA LEU A 201 -0.35 -11.11 -5.60
C LEU A 201 -0.59 -12.16 -6.68
N ARG A 202 -1.71 -12.08 -7.39
CA ARG A 202 -1.99 -12.95 -8.55
C ARG A 202 -0.99 -12.74 -9.69
N ALA A 203 -0.49 -11.52 -9.89
CA ALA A 203 0.61 -11.27 -10.83
C ALA A 203 1.95 -11.93 -10.42
N HIS A 204 2.08 -12.33 -9.16
CA HIS A 204 3.18 -13.15 -8.63
C HIS A 204 2.87 -14.66 -8.63
N GLY A 205 1.68 -15.07 -9.09
CA GLY A 205 1.22 -16.46 -9.05
C GLY A 205 0.63 -16.90 -7.71
N GLY A 206 0.37 -15.94 -6.81
CA GLY A 206 -0.20 -16.18 -5.49
C GLY A 206 -1.65 -15.70 -5.34
N ASP A 207 -2.15 -15.69 -4.10
CA ASP A 207 -3.43 -15.07 -3.75
C ASP A 207 -3.40 -14.54 -2.31
N VAL A 208 -4.50 -13.89 -1.89
CA VAL A 208 -4.74 -13.49 -0.50
C VAL A 208 -6.09 -14.01 -0.02
N ALA A 209 -6.14 -14.45 1.22
CA ALA A 209 -7.31 -14.98 1.91
C ALA A 209 -7.43 -14.42 3.33
N PHE A 210 -8.56 -14.71 3.96
CA PHE A 210 -8.88 -14.32 5.32
C PHE A 210 -9.18 -15.56 6.15
N ASP A 211 -8.51 -15.70 7.29
CA ASP A 211 -8.68 -16.77 8.25
C ASP A 211 -9.08 -16.21 9.63
N ASP A 212 -9.78 -17.02 10.43
CA ASP A 212 -10.08 -16.65 11.81
C ASP A 212 -8.85 -16.80 12.70
N ARG A 213 -8.69 -15.85 13.61
CA ARG A 213 -7.63 -15.92 14.61
C ARG A 213 -8.14 -16.61 15.88
N GLU A 214 -7.38 -17.58 16.39
CA GLU A 214 -7.67 -18.19 17.69
C GLU A 214 -7.68 -17.13 18.79
N GLY A 215 -8.74 -17.14 19.61
CA GLY A 215 -8.97 -16.10 20.64
C GLY A 215 -9.57 -14.79 20.09
N GLY A 216 -9.98 -14.75 18.82
CA GLY A 216 -10.65 -13.61 18.19
C GLY A 216 -9.71 -12.72 17.37
N GLY A 217 -10.29 -12.01 16.41
CA GLY A 217 -9.57 -11.22 15.40
C GLY A 217 -9.53 -11.90 14.04
N LEU A 218 -8.72 -11.36 13.13
CA LEU A 218 -8.58 -11.84 11.76
C LEU A 218 -7.11 -12.11 11.43
N ILE A 219 -6.88 -13.06 10.53
CA ILE A 219 -5.59 -13.27 9.87
C ILE A 219 -5.80 -12.99 8.38
N VAL A 220 -5.04 -12.05 7.83
CA VAL A 220 -4.95 -11.83 6.38
C VAL A 220 -3.72 -12.57 5.87
N ARG A 221 -3.93 -13.66 5.12
CA ARG A 221 -2.87 -14.53 4.63
C ARG A 221 -2.63 -14.28 3.14
N ALA A 222 -1.45 -13.80 2.80
CA ALA A 222 -0.96 -13.72 1.43
C ALA A 222 0.08 -14.82 1.19
N ALA A 223 -0.12 -15.60 0.13
CA ALA A 223 0.76 -16.70 -0.23
C ALA A 223 1.14 -16.59 -1.71
N TRP A 224 2.42 -16.77 -2.03
CA TRP A 224 2.90 -16.77 -3.42
C TRP A 224 4.10 -17.68 -3.60
N PRO A 225 4.31 -18.23 -4.81
CA PRO A 225 5.43 -19.12 -5.08
C PRO A 225 6.77 -18.48 -4.75
N ARG A 226 7.59 -19.19 -3.98
CA ARG A 226 9.00 -18.88 -3.81
C ARG A 226 9.70 -19.13 -5.14
N GLN A 227 10.48 -18.16 -5.58
CA GLN A 227 11.21 -18.26 -6.82
C GLN A 227 12.68 -18.41 -6.47
N GLY A 228 13.26 -19.50 -6.95
CA GLY A 228 14.69 -19.78 -6.83
C GLY A 228 15.54 -18.72 -7.54
N ASP A 229 16.83 -18.80 -7.26
CA ASP A 229 17.87 -17.99 -7.88
C ASP A 229 17.95 -18.10 -9.40
#